data_AF-A0A1H4NXP4-F1
#
_entry.id   AF-A0A1H4NXP4-F1
#
_cell.length_a   1.000
_cell.length_b   1.000
_cell.length_c   1.000
_cell.angle_alpha   90.00
_cell.angle_beta   90.00
_cell.angle_gamma   90.00
#
_symmetry.space_group_name_H-M   'P 1'
#
loop_
_entity.id
_entity.type
_entity.pdbx_description
1 polymer ?
#
loop_
_entity_poly.entity_id
_entity_poly.type
_entity_poly.pdbx_seq_one_letter_code
_entity_poly.pdbx_strand_id
1 'polypeptide(L)' 'MTDATHQAEHVLMMQAAHWCVRLREADCSLAERQAFEDWLQSDTSHGLEYAKIVEVWDLCGQLTPSLP' A
#
# COMPACT_ATOMS: atom_id res chain seq x y z
N MET A 1 18.41 13.07 -14.09
CA MET A 1 16.97 13.21 -13.81
C MET A 1 16.30 11.93 -13.31
N THR A 2 16.92 10.75 -13.44
CA THR A 2 16.35 9.46 -13.01
C THR A 2 16.22 9.28 -11.49
N ASP A 3 17.10 9.90 -10.71
CA ASP A 3 17.16 9.75 -9.26
C ASP A 3 15.90 10.26 -8.53
N ALA A 4 15.41 11.44 -8.93
CA ALA A 4 14.22 12.06 -8.34
C ALA A 4 12.93 11.27 -8.64
N THR A 5 12.82 10.68 -9.84
CA THR A 5 11.67 9.84 -10.20
C THR A 5 11.65 8.56 -9.38
N HIS A 6 12.79 7.88 -9.25
CA HIS A 6 12.88 6.67 -8.42
C HIS A 6 12.61 6.95 -6.95
N GLN A 7 13.04 8.10 -6.44
CA GLN A 7 12.73 8.49 -5.07
C GLN A 7 11.23 8.74 -4.88
N ALA A 8 10.56 9.38 -5.84
CA ALA A 8 9.11 9.58 -5.80
C ALA A 8 8.34 8.25 -5.86
N GLU A 9 8.74 7.33 -6.73
CA GLU A 9 8.18 5.98 -6.83
C GLU A 9 8.35 5.21 -5.51
N HIS A 10 9.53 5.29 -4.90
CA HIS A 10 9.80 4.63 -3.61
C HIS A 10 8.94 5.21 -2.48
N VAL A 11 8.76 6.54 -2.42
CA VAL A 11 7.87 7.18 -1.45
C VAL A 11 6.43 6.70 -1.65
N LEU A 12 5.97 6.64 -2.89
CA LEU A 12 4.62 6.19 -3.23
C LEU A 12 4.39 4.73 -2.81
N MET A 13 5.34 3.84 -3.12
CA MET A 13 5.33 2.44 -2.68
C MET A 13 5.23 2.33 -1.15
N MET A 14 6.00 3.13 -0.41
CA MET A 14 5.97 3.14 1.06
C MET A 14 4.63 3.64 1.62
N GLN A 15 4.01 4.64 1.00
CA GLN A 15 2.67 5.11 1.39
C GLN A 15 1.60 4.03 1.15
N ALA A 16 1.65 3.36 -0.01
CA ALA A 16 0.75 2.26 -0.33
C ALA A 16 0.90 1.09 0.66
N ALA A 17 2.14 0.71 1.00
CA ALA A 17 2.45 -0.31 2.01
C ALA A 17 1.90 0.06 3.39
N HIS A 18 2.07 1.32 3.81
CA HIS A 18 1.52 1.83 5.06
C HIS A 18 0.00 1.65 5.12
N TRP A 19 -0.73 2.11 4.09
CA TRP A 19 -2.18 1.98 4.04
C TRP A 19 -2.64 0.53 3.98
N CYS A 20 -1.91 -0.35 3.28
CA CYS A 20 -2.24 -1.78 3.20
C CYS A 20 -2.28 -2.43 4.58
N VAL A 21 -1.28 -2.17 5.42
CA VAL A 21 -1.26 -2.64 6.81
C VAL A 21 -2.34 -1.94 7.61
N ARG A 22 -2.39 -0.60 7.59
CA ARG A 22 -3.29 0.17 8.46
C ARG A 22 -4.76 -0.22 8.31
N LEU A 23 -5.23 -0.45 7.09
CA LEU A 23 -6.62 -0.81 6.80
C LEU A 23 -7.01 -2.24 7.23
N ARG A 24 -6.03 -3.13 7.45
CA ARG A 24 -6.24 -4.51 7.92
C ARG A 24 -6.28 -4.63 9.44
N GLU A 25 -5.79 -3.62 10.15
CA GLU A 25 -5.85 -3.57 11.60
C GLU A 25 -7.29 -3.34 12.10
N ALA A 26 -7.66 -4.06 13.17
CA ALA A 26 -9.02 -4.04 13.70
C ALA A 26 -9.43 -2.68 14.29
N ASP A 27 -8.47 -1.88 14.73
CA ASP A 27 -8.67 -0.57 15.33
C ASP A 27 -8.62 0.60 14.32
N CYS A 28 -8.64 0.30 13.01
CA CYS A 28 -8.66 1.32 11.97
C CYS A 28 -9.90 2.21 12.05
N SER A 29 -9.68 3.47 12.46
CA SER A 29 -10.72 4.44 12.71
C SER A 29 -11.35 4.97 11.42
N LEU A 30 -12.55 5.55 11.54
CA LEU A 30 -13.21 6.21 10.41
C LEU A 30 -12.40 7.38 9.85
N ALA A 31 -11.69 8.12 10.71
CA ALA A 31 -10.84 9.23 10.28
C ALA A 31 -9.66 8.75 9.42
N GLU A 32 -9.05 7.62 9.77
CA GLU A 32 -7.96 7.03 8.98
C GLU A 32 -8.47 6.47 7.65
N ARG A 33 -9.67 5.88 7.63
CA ARG A 33 -10.31 5.44 6.38
C ARG A 33 -10.61 6.63 5.45
N GLN A 34 -11.08 7.74 6.00
CA GLN A 34 -11.28 8.96 5.21
C GLN A 34 -9.95 9.50 4.68
N ALA A 35 -8.90 9.54 5.52
CA ALA A 35 -7.58 9.99 5.07
C ALA A 35 -7.00 9.10 3.96
N PHE A 36 -7.28 7.80 3.98
CA PHE A 36 -6.94 6.89 2.88
C PHE A 36 -7.74 7.21 1.60
N GLU A 37 -9.04 7.45 1.71
CA GLU A 37 -9.87 7.86 0.56
C GLU A 37 -9.37 9.18 -0.04
N ASP A 38 -9.07 10.17 0.79
CA ASP A 38 -8.52 11.45 0.36
C ASP A 38 -7.16 11.26 -0.33
N TRP A 39 -6.32 10.37 0.19
CA TRP A 39 -5.07 9.98 -0.46
C TRP A 39 -5.31 9.29 -1.81
N LEU A 40 -6.28 8.39 -1.94
CA LEU A 40 -6.60 7.77 -3.23
C LEU A 40 -7.09 8.78 -4.27
N GLN A 41 -7.86 9.79 -3.86
CA GLN A 41 -8.41 10.79 -4.76
C GLN A 41 -7.39 11.87 -5.16
N SER A 42 -6.27 12.01 -4.45
CA SER A 42 -5.30 13.06 -4.74
C SER A 42 -4.51 12.81 -6.03
N ASP A 43 -4.25 11.55 -6.40
CA ASP A 43 -3.52 11.18 -7.61
C ASP A 43 -3.86 9.75 -8.05
N THR A 44 -4.16 9.56 -9.33
CA THR A 44 -4.44 8.24 -9.93
C THR A 44 -3.34 7.20 -9.70
N SER A 45 -2.07 7.61 -9.58
CA SER A 45 -0.94 6.72 -9.28
C SER A 45 -1.06 6.06 -7.91
N HIS A 46 -1.75 6.67 -6.95
CA HIS A 46 -1.95 6.13 -5.61
C HIS A 46 -2.81 4.85 -5.63
N GLY A 47 -3.91 4.88 -6.39
CA GLY A 47 -4.75 3.70 -6.57
C GLY A 47 -4.02 2.55 -7.28
N LEU A 48 -3.21 2.88 -8.30
CA LEU A 48 -2.40 1.89 -9.01
C LEU A 48 -1.34 1.26 -8.11
N GLU A 49 -0.63 2.06 -7.33
CA GLU A 49 0.40 1.53 -6.42
C GLU A 49 -0.21 0.72 -5.28
N TYR A 50 -1.32 1.19 -4.71
CA TYR A 50 -2.03 0.45 -3.66
C TYR A 50 -2.48 -0.94 -4.15
N ALA A 51 -3.00 -1.04 -5.37
CA ALA A 51 -3.39 -2.32 -5.95
C ALA A 51 -2.23 -3.32 -6.04
N LYS A 52 -1.03 -2.87 -6.43
CA LYS A 52 0.18 -3.71 -6.46
C LYS A 52 0.56 -4.24 -5.08
N ILE A 53 0.51 -3.37 -4.07
CA ILE A 53 0.83 -3.75 -2.70
C ILE A 53 -0.17 -4.78 -2.16
N VAL A 54 -1.47 -4.61 -2.46
CA VAL A 54 -2.51 -5.58 -2.08
C VAL A 54 -2.24 -6.93 -2.74
N GLU A 55 -1.89 -6.96 -4.03
CA GLU A 55 -1.54 -8.20 -4.74
C GLU A 55 -0.35 -8.91 -4.07
N VAL A 56 0.73 -8.17 -3.76
CA VAL A 56 1.89 -8.72 -3.05
C VAL A 56 1.50 -9.28 -1.69
N TRP A 57 0.67 -8.57 -0.92
CA TRP A 57 0.20 -9.02 0.37
C TRP A 57 -0.57 -10.34 0.26
N ASP A 58 -1.51 -10.41 -0.67
CA ASP A 58 -2.35 -11.60 -0.87
C ASP A 58 -1.54 -12.80 -1.34
N LEU A 59 -0.51 -12.60 -2.16
CA LEU A 59 0.46 -13.63 -2.54
C LEU A 59 1.27 -14.12 -1.33
N CYS A 60 1.76 -13.20 -0.49
CA CYS A 60 2.50 -13.55 0.72
C CYS A 60 1.66 -14.38 1.70
N GLY A 61 0.35 -14.09 1.82
CA GLY A 61 -0.57 -14.85 2.66
C GLY A 61 -0.78 -16.32 2.23
N GLN A 62 -0.43 -16.66 0.99
CA GLN A 62 -0.55 -18.02 0.44
C GLN A 62 0.71 -18.86 0.66
N LEU A 63 1.79 -18.27 1.18
CA LEU A 63 3.04 -18.98 1.42
C LEU A 63 2.87 -19.98 2.57
N THR A 64 2.89 -21.27 2.25
CA THR A 64 3.01 -22.34 3.24
C THR A 64 4.49 -22.58 3.54
N PRO A 65 4.91 -22.67 4.82
CA PRO A 65 6.27 -23.07 5.15
C PRO A 65 6.55 -24.45 4.56
N SER A 66 7.63 -24.60 3.79
CA SER A 66 8.11 -25.93 3.41
C SER A 66 8.69 -26.60 4.65
N LEU A 67 7.98 -27.58 5.20
CA LEU A 67 8.53 -28.47 6.23
C LEU A 67 9.68 -29.29 5.62
N PRO A 68 10.82 -29.44 6.31
CA PRO A 68 11.93 -30.27 5.86
C PRO A 68 11.60 -31.77 5.87
#